data_AF-A0AA47G7P5-F1
#
_entry.id   AF-A0AA47G7P5-F1
#
_cell.length_a   1.000
_cell.length_b   1.000
_cell.length_c   1.000
_cell.angle_alpha   90.00
_cell.angle_beta   90.00
_cell.angle_gamma   90.00
#
_symmetry.space_group_name_H-M   'P 1'
#
loop_
_entity.id
_entity.type
_entity.pdbx_description
1 polymer ?
#
loop_
_entity_poly.entity_id
_entity_poly.type
_entity_poly.pdbx_seq_one_letter_code
_entity_poly.pdbx_strand_id
1 'polypeptide(L)' 'MNKIRQNALMMLALTFIYTGLQVARPAADLAWTNISLSIIIPIIAMIFAFNEKDNKWRWSLVTIEVILLIIMIAMAILK' A
#
# COMPACT_ATOMS: atom_id res chain seq x y z
N MET A 1 10.42 19.97 1.32
CA MET A 1 9.79 18.75 0.77
C MET A 1 8.80 19.17 -0.32
N ASN A 2 8.77 18.51 -1.48
CA ASN A 2 7.82 18.85 -2.55
C ASN A 2 6.44 18.25 -2.22
N LYS A 3 5.35 18.95 -2.60
CA LYS A 3 3.96 18.50 -2.43
C LYS A 3 3.71 17.12 -3.03
N ILE A 4 4.31 16.81 -4.18
CA ILE A 4 4.19 15.49 -4.82
C ILE A 4 4.73 14.40 -3.88
N ARG A 5 5.95 14.60 -3.36
CA ARG A 5 6.58 13.67 -2.43
C ARG A 5 5.78 13.52 -1.15
N GLN A 6 5.29 14.63 -0.61
CA GLN A 6 4.46 14.62 0.59
C GLN A 6 3.20 13.79 0.38
N ASN A 7 2.51 13.97 -0.74
CA ASN A 7 1.30 13.21 -1.05
C ASN A 7 1.62 11.71 -1.22
N ALA A 8 2.72 11.36 -1.91
CA ALA A 8 3.13 9.97 -2.06
C ALA A 8 3.49 9.33 -0.71
N LEU A 9 4.17 10.06 0.18
CA LEU A 9 4.47 9.59 1.54
C LEU A 9 3.22 9.48 2.42
N MET A 10 2.23 10.36 2.24
CA MET A 10 0.95 10.26 2.94
C MET A 10 0.18 9.02 2.49
N MET A 11 0.17 8.73 1.19
CA MET A 11 -0.44 7.50 0.66
C MET A 11 0.29 6.26 1.16
N LEU A 12 1.63 6.27 1.18
CA LEU A 12 2.43 5.19 1.76
C LEU A 12 2.10 4.96 3.23
N ALA A 13 1.98 6.03 4.03
CA ALA A 13 1.60 5.91 5.42
C ALA A 13 0.18 5.32 5.58
N LEU A 14 -0.76 5.74 4.73
CA LEU A 14 -2.11 5.17 4.71
C LEU A 14 -2.08 3.68 4.33
N THR A 15 -1.31 3.30 3.31
CA THR A 15 -1.13 1.89 2.94
C THR A 15 -0.60 1.11 4.13
N PHE A 16 0.49 1.55 4.75
CA PHE A 16 1.11 0.89 5.91
C PHE A 16 0.15 0.69 7.08
N ILE A 17 -0.57 1.74 7.47
CA ILE A 17 -1.53 1.67 8.58
C ILE A 17 -2.61 0.66 8.24
N TYR A 18 -3.16 0.72 7.02
CA TYR A 18 -4.24 -0.15 6.62
C TYR A 18 -3.80 -1.61 6.49
N THR A 19 -2.71 -1.88 5.79
CA THR A 19 -2.16 -3.24 5.63
C THR A 19 -1.70 -3.81 6.97
N GLY A 20 -1.04 -3.00 7.81
CA GLY A 20 -0.64 -3.42 9.15
C GLY A 20 -1.82 -3.81 10.03
N LEU A 21 -2.93 -3.06 9.99
CA LEU A 21 -4.15 -3.41 10.70
C LEU A 21 -4.77 -4.71 10.20
N GLN A 22 -4.72 -4.99 8.89
CA GLN A 22 -5.27 -6.24 8.34
C GLN A 22 -4.39 -7.44 8.67
N VAL A 23 -3.06 -7.32 8.57
CA VAL A 23 -2.10 -8.39 8.91
C VAL A 23 -2.22 -8.82 10.37
N ALA A 24 -2.56 -7.89 11.27
CA ALA A 24 -2.74 -8.19 12.69
C ALA A 24 -4.06 -8.94 13.00
N ARG A 25 -4.98 -9.08 12.03
CA ARG A 25 -6.28 -9.74 12.24
C ARG A 25 -6.23 -11.21 11.81
N PRO A 26 -6.96 -12.10 12.52
CA PRO A 26 -7.16 -13.47 12.05
C PRO A 26 -7.83 -13.49 10.67
N ALA A 27 -7.37 -14.37 9.77
CA ALA A 27 -7.89 -14.48 8.40
C ALA A 27 -9.40 -14.72 8.35
N ALA A 28 -9.95 -15.44 9.34
CA ALA A 28 -11.38 -15.72 9.46
C ALA A 28 -12.24 -14.46 9.69
N ASP A 29 -11.68 -13.43 10.32
CA ASP A 29 -12.39 -12.19 10.69
C ASP A 29 -12.30 -11.09 9.63
N LEU A 30 -11.52 -11.33 8.56
CA LEU A 30 -11.32 -10.37 7.49
C LEU A 30 -12.51 -10.35 6.54
N ALA A 31 -13.37 -9.35 6.60
CA ALA A 31 -14.39 -9.12 5.57
C ALA A 31 -13.75 -8.95 4.18
N TRP A 32 -14.38 -9.47 3.13
CA TRP A 32 -13.90 -9.33 1.74
C TRP A 32 -13.73 -7.86 1.32
N THR A 33 -14.55 -6.95 1.86
CA THR A 33 -14.42 -5.50 1.65
C THR A 33 -13.08 -4.96 2.14
N ASN A 34 -12.59 -5.42 3.29
CA ASN A 34 -11.29 -5.00 3.83
C ASN A 34 -10.14 -5.55 3.01
N ILE A 35 -10.27 -6.78 2.50
CA ILE A 35 -9.28 -7.38 1.61
C ILE A 35 -9.19 -6.59 0.31
N SER A 36 -10.32 -6.28 -0.32
CA SER A 36 -10.35 -5.47 -1.55
C SER A 36 -9.72 -4.10 -1.34
N LEU A 37 -10.05 -3.41 -0.23
CA LEU A 37 -9.46 -2.11 0.09
C LEU A 37 -7.94 -2.21 0.32
N SER A 38 -7.48 -3.27 0.96
CA SER A 38 -6.05 -3.48 1.22
C SER A 38 -5.22 -3.73 -0.04
N ILE A 39 -5.86 -4.12 -1.14
CA ILE A 39 -5.24 -4.27 -2.47
C ILE A 39 -5.33 -2.95 -3.24
N ILE A 40 -6.50 -2.28 -3.19
CA ILE A 40 -6.73 -1.04 -3.94
C ILE A 40 -5.86 0.11 -3.42
N ILE A 41 -5.70 0.26 -2.11
CA ILE A 41 -4.92 1.36 -1.50
C ILE A 41 -3.46 1.37 -2.00
N PRO A 42 -2.69 0.27 -1.94
CA PRO A 42 -1.33 0.22 -2.48
C PRO A 42 -1.26 0.56 -3.98
N ILE A 43 -2.26 0.13 -4.77
CA ILE A 43 -2.32 0.45 -6.20
C ILE A 43 -2.46 1.95 -6.43
N ILE A 44 -3.36 2.61 -5.69
CA ILE A 44 -3.51 4.06 -5.76
C ILE A 44 -2.22 4.74 -5.29
N ALA A 45 -1.62 4.28 -4.20
CA ALA A 45 -0.39 4.84 -3.67
C ALA A 45 0.79 4.73 -4.66
N MET A 46 0.87 3.64 -5.44
CA MET A 46 1.83 3.53 -6.55
C MET A 46 1.63 4.62 -7.61
N ILE A 47 0.39 5.00 -7.94
CA ILE A 47 0.12 6.10 -8.89
C ILE A 47 0.71 7.42 -8.35
N PHE A 48 0.58 7.68 -7.05
CA PHE A 48 1.21 8.85 -6.42
C PHE A 48 2.74 8.74 -6.44
N ALA A 49 3.29 7.56 -6.18
CA ALA A 49 4.73 7.31 -6.25
C ALA A 49 5.31 7.54 -7.65
N PHE A 50 4.62 7.10 -8.71
CA PHE A 50 5.06 7.30 -10.11
C PHE A 50 5.13 8.77 -10.53
N ASN A 51 4.38 9.65 -9.87
CA ASN A 51 4.43 11.09 -10.10
C ASN A 51 5.68 11.77 -9.48
N GLU A 52 6.43 11.10 -8.60
CA GLU A 52 7.66 11.66 -8.03
C GLU A 52 8.72 11.86 -9.11
N LYS A 53 9.30 13.07 -9.14
CA LYS A 53 10.28 13.46 -10.15
C LYS A 53 11.67 12.88 -9.89
N ASP A 54 12.03 12.70 -8.62
CA ASP A 54 13.31 12.11 -8.24
C ASP A 54 13.25 10.59 -8.44
N ASN A 55 14.11 10.07 -9.32
CA ASN A 55 14.11 8.65 -9.69
C ASN A 55 14.38 7.73 -8.49
N LYS A 56 15.25 8.12 -7.56
CA LYS A 56 15.56 7.30 -6.37
C LYS A 56 14.32 7.22 -5.48
N TRP A 57 13.67 8.35 -5.21
CA TRP A 57 12.46 8.38 -4.39
C TRP A 57 11.29 7.65 -5.05
N ARG A 58 11.08 7.84 -6.35
CA ARG A 58 10.04 7.15 -7.12
C ARG A 58 10.16 5.64 -6.97
N TRP A 59 11.33 5.08 -7.24
CA TRP A 59 11.52 3.63 -7.17
C TRP A 59 11.46 3.11 -5.73
N SER A 60 12.03 3.83 -4.74
CA SER A 60 11.88 3.43 -3.34
C SER A 60 10.41 3.34 -2.92
N LEU A 61 9.60 4.35 -3.25
CA LEU A 61 8.19 4.37 -2.92
C LEU A 61 7.43 3.24 -3.64
N VAL A 62 7.63 3.08 -4.95
CA VAL A 62 7.00 2.00 -5.73
C VAL A 62 7.38 0.63 -5.19
N THR A 63 8.65 0.38 -4.89
CA THR A 63 9.10 -0.91 -4.35
C THR A 63 8.42 -1.24 -3.02
N ILE A 64 8.28 -0.27 -2.12
CA ILE A 64 7.61 -0.50 -0.85
C ILE A 64 6.13 -0.83 -1.06
N GLU A 65 5.43 -0.06 -1.91
CA GLU A 65 4.02 -0.33 -2.23
C GLU A 65 3.82 -1.71 -2.88
N VAL A 66 4.73 -2.12 -3.77
CA VAL A 66 4.71 -3.46 -4.38
C VAL A 66 4.87 -4.56 -3.33
N ILE A 67 5.78 -4.39 -2.37
CA ILE A 67 5.96 -5.35 -1.26
C ILE A 67 4.66 -5.45 -0.44
N LEU A 68 4.06 -4.31 -0.06
CA LEU A 68 2.80 -4.29 0.69
C LEU A 68 1.65 -4.93 -0.10
N LEU A 69 1.58 -4.68 -1.40
CA LEU A 69 0.60 -5.29 -2.29
C LEU A 69 0.74 -6.81 -2.35
N ILE A 70 1.97 -7.33 -2.47
CA ILE A 70 2.23 -8.77 -2.47
C ILE A 70 1.78 -9.40 -1.15
N ILE A 71 2.08 -8.76 -0.01
CA ILE A 71 1.65 -9.23 1.31
C ILE A 71 0.11 -9.33 1.38
N MET A 72 -0.60 -8.31 0.92
CA MET A 72 -2.08 -8.32 0.96
C MET A 72 -2.69 -9.33 -0.01
N ILE A 73 -2.10 -9.53 -1.20
CA ILE A 73 -2.53 -10.57 -2.13
C ILE A 73 -2.33 -11.96 -1.53
N ALA A 74 -1.17 -12.21 -0.89
CA ALA A 74 -0.92 -13.48 -0.23
C ALA A 74 -1.94 -13.75 0.88
N MET A 75 -2.26 -12.74 1.71
CA MET A 75 -3.33 -12.85 2.71
C MET A 75 -4.70 -13.12 2.09
N ALA A 76 -5.02 -12.50 0.96
CA ALA A 76 -6.29 -12.69 0.28
C ALA A 76 -6.45 -14.13 -0.25
N ILE A 77 -5.36 -14.75 -0.68
CA ILE A 77 -5.33 -16.14 -1.18
C ILE A 77 -5.36 -17.15 -0.02
N LEU A 78 -4.76 -16.82 1.12
CA LEU A 78 -4.66 -17.70 2.29
C LEU A 78 -5.94 -17.72 3.17
N LYS A 79 -6.87 -16.78 2.94
CA LYS A 79 -8.17 -16.78 3.59
C LYS A 79 -9.11 -17.80 2.95
#